data_AF-X1S1G5-F1
#
_entry.id   AF-X1S1G5-F1
#
_cell.length_a   1.000
_cell.length_b   1.000
_cell.length_c   1.000
_cell.angle_alpha   90.00
_cell.angle_beta   90.00
_cell.angle_gamma   90.00
#
_symmetry.space_group_name_H-M   'P 1'
#
loop_
_entity.id
_entity.type
_entity.pdbx_description
1 polymer ?
#
loop_
_entity_poly.entity_id
_entity_poly.type
_entity_poly.pdbx_seq_one_letter_code
_entity_poly.pdbx_strand_id
1 'polypeptide(L)' 'LGNPHHKIGKVIHVGGTKGKGSICAMISSILNQAGFKTGLYTSPHFYSLRERIKVNGEIISQKEVIELVDEIRSTVNF' A
#
# COMPACT_ATOMS: atom_id res chain seq x y z
N LEU A 1 16.33 -1.65 5.37
CA LEU A 1 15.49 -2.29 4.33
C LEU A 1 16.07 -2.30 2.90
N GLY A 2 17.22 -1.68 2.59
CA GLY A 2 17.85 -1.83 1.27
C GLY A 2 17.04 -1.25 0.09
N ASN A 3 16.52 -0.04 0.23
CA ASN A 3 15.79 0.72 -0.82
C ASN A 3 14.69 -0.09 -1.55
N PRO A 4 13.70 -0.66 -0.82
CA PRO A 4 12.69 -1.53 -1.43
C PRO A 4 11.82 -0.80 -2.47
N HIS A 5 11.69 0.53 -2.36
CA HIS A 5 10.95 1.34 -3.31
C HIS A 5 11.53 1.33 -4.74
N HIS A 6 12.83 1.05 -4.92
CA HIS A 6 13.44 0.87 -6.24
C HIS A 6 13.08 -0.48 -6.90
N LYS A 7 12.56 -1.44 -6.12
CA LYS A 7 12.12 -2.76 -6.63
C LYS A 7 10.65 -2.75 -7.06
N ILE A 8 9.94 -1.65 -6.83
CA ILE A 8 8.55 -1.48 -7.25
C ILE A 8 8.57 -1.13 -8.74
N GLY A 9 7.88 -1.92 -9.58
CA GLY A 9 7.93 -1.78 -11.04
C GLY A 9 7.47 -0.42 -11.55
N LYS A 10 6.17 -0.27 -11.85
CA LYS A 10 5.58 1.01 -12.27
C LYS A 10 4.85 1.65 -11.09
N VAL A 11 5.00 2.97 -10.92
CA VAL A 11 4.39 3.72 -9.81
C VAL A 11 3.50 4.82 -10.36
N ILE A 12 2.27 4.91 -9.84
CA ILE A 12 1.36 6.02 -10.06
C ILE A 12 1.30 6.81 -8.75
N HIS A 13 1.78 8.05 -8.76
CA HIS A 13 1.76 8.93 -7.59
C HIS A 13 0.62 9.93 -7.74
N VAL A 14 -0.33 9.93 -6.80
CA VAL A 14 -1.51 10.81 -6.83
C VAL A 14 -1.43 11.87 -5.72
N GLY A 15 -1.35 13.14 -6.12
CA GLY A 15 -1.40 14.31 -5.24
C GLY A 15 -2.73 15.06 -5.29
N GLY A 16 -2.87 16.12 -4.48
CA GLY A 16 -4.03 17.03 -4.49
C GLY A 16 -4.73 17.20 -3.14
N THR A 17 -5.71 18.10 -3.04
CA THR A 17 -6.38 18.39 -1.74
C THR A 17 -7.54 17.44 -1.47
N LYS A 18 -8.31 17.06 -2.49
CA LYS A 18 -9.51 16.21 -2.39
C LYS A 18 -9.47 15.07 -3.41
N GLY A 19 -10.25 14.01 -3.20
CA GLY A 19 -10.46 12.94 -4.19
C GLY A 19 -9.32 11.93 -4.37
N LYS A 20 -8.12 12.18 -3.86
CA LYS A 20 -6.95 11.27 -3.99
C LYS A 20 -7.27 9.81 -3.65
N GLY A 21 -7.87 9.55 -2.49
CA GLY A 21 -8.21 8.19 -2.05
C GLY A 21 -9.15 7.49 -3.03
N SER A 22 -10.19 8.19 -3.48
CA SER A 22 -11.15 7.69 -4.48
C SER A 22 -10.47 7.39 -5.82
N ILE A 23 -9.61 8.30 -6.30
CA ILE A 23 -8.86 8.12 -7.56
C ILE A 23 -7.91 6.92 -7.45
N CYS A 24 -7.15 6.80 -6.37
CA CYS A 24 -6.25 5.65 -6.18
C CYS A 24 -7.03 4.32 -6.13
N ALA A 25 -8.18 4.30 -5.47
CA ALA A 25 -9.04 3.11 -5.42
C ALA A 25 -9.59 2.73 -6.80
N MET A 26 -10.05 3.71 -7.59
CA MET A 26 -10.54 3.50 -8.96
C MET A 26 -9.42 2.96 -9.87
N ILE A 27 -8.24 3.60 -9.86
CA ILE A 27 -7.08 3.17 -10.65
C ILE A 27 -6.67 1.74 -10.28
N SER A 28 -6.55 1.45 -8.97
CA SER A 28 -6.18 0.12 -8.50
C SER A 28 -7.18 -0.95 -8.93
N SER A 29 -8.48 -0.65 -8.89
CA SER A 29 -9.55 -1.57 -9.31
C SER A 29 -9.51 -1.84 -10.81
N ILE A 30 -9.36 -0.80 -11.63
CA ILE A 30 -9.27 -0.93 -13.10
C ILE A 30 -8.05 -1.76 -13.49
N LEU A 31 -6.88 -1.45 -12.92
CA LEU A 31 -5.64 -2.18 -13.22
C LEU A 31 -5.70 -3.63 -12.75
N ASN A 32 -6.30 -3.89 -11.59
CA ASN A 32 -6.49 -5.26 -11.11
C ASN A 32 -7.42 -6.06 -12.03
N GLN A 33 -8.55 -5.48 -12.47
CA GLN A 33 -9.46 -6.10 -13.44
C GLN A 33 -8.80 -6.32 -14.81
N ALA A 34 -7.87 -5.46 -15.22
CA ALA A 34 -7.08 -5.63 -16.43
C ALA A 34 -5.96 -6.69 -16.31
N GLY A 35 -5.87 -7.41 -15.17
CA GLY A 35 -4.92 -8.50 -14.96
C GLY A 35 -3.55 -8.07 -14.42
N PHE A 36 -3.37 -6.80 -14.04
CA PHE A 36 -2.13 -6.35 -13.42
C PHE A 36 -2.09 -6.69 -11.93
N LYS A 37 -0.91 -7.12 -11.45
CA LYS A 37 -0.63 -7.15 -10.02
C LYS A 37 -0.52 -5.72 -9.50
N THR A 38 -1.38 -5.34 -8.55
CA THR A 38 -1.46 -3.97 -8.05
C THR A 38 -1.15 -3.91 -6.55
N GLY A 39 -0.45 -2.85 -6.15
CA GLY A 39 -0.35 -2.42 -4.77
C GLY A 39 -1.02 -1.06 -4.62
N LEU A 40 -1.78 -0.87 -3.54
CA LEU A 40 -2.44 0.39 -3.23
C LEU A 40 -2.03 0.85 -1.83
N TYR A 41 -1.54 2.09 -1.76
CA TYR A 41 -1.29 2.78 -0.50
C TYR A 41 -2.18 4.02 -0.38
N THR A 42 -2.94 4.13 0.72
CA THR A 42 -3.82 5.27 1.01
C THR A 42 -3.76 5.70 2.47
N SER A 43 -4.08 6.96 2.74
CA SER A 43 -4.18 7.50 4.11
C SER A 43 -5.16 8.67 4.19
N PRO A 44 -5.80 8.91 5.35
CA PRO A 44 -5.81 8.06 6.55
C PRO A 44 -6.59 6.76 6.32
N HIS A 45 -6.61 5.89 7.34
CA HIS A 45 -7.55 4.76 7.42
C HIS A 45 -8.75 5.13 8.27
N PHE A 46 -9.85 4.37 8.19
CA PHE A 46 -11.04 4.62 8.99
C PHE A 46 -11.06 3.81 10.29
N TYR A 47 -10.87 2.49 10.21
CA TYR A 47 -10.94 1.60 11.37
C TYR A 47 -9.61 0.91 11.67
N SER A 48 -8.90 0.43 10.64
CA SER A 48 -7.65 -0.31 10.81
C SER A 48 -6.52 0.24 9.96
N LEU A 49 -5.31 0.32 10.52
CA LEU A 49 -4.08 0.66 9.78
C LEU A 49 -3.87 -0.21 8.54
N ARG A 50 -4.34 -1.46 8.59
CA ARG A 50 -4.29 -2.40 7.47
C ARG A 50 -4.98 -1.87 6.21
N GLU A 51 -6.04 -1.06 6.35
CA GLU A 51 -6.75 -0.45 5.21
C GLU A 51 -5.84 0.41 4.33
N ARG A 52 -4.73 0.89 4.87
CA ARG A 52 -3.75 1.70 4.14
C ARG A 52 -2.97 0.90 3.12
N ILE A 53 -2.93 -0.43 3.21
CA ILE A 53 -2.10 -1.28 2.34
C ILE A 53 -2.99 -2.38 1.77
N LYS A 54 -3.17 -2.35 0.44
CA LYS A 54 -3.83 -3.43 -0.28
C LYS A 54 -2.94 -4.00 -1.36
N VAL A 55 -3.00 -5.31 -1.57
CA VAL A 55 -2.35 -6.02 -2.67
C VAL A 55 -3.41 -6.79 -3.42
N ASN A 56 -3.54 -6.55 -4.72
CA ASN A 56 -4.57 -7.15 -5.57
C ASN A 56 -6.00 -6.98 -5.02
N GLY A 57 -6.31 -5.79 -4.49
CA GLY A 57 -7.62 -5.47 -3.92
C GLY A 57 -7.82 -5.94 -2.47
N GLU A 58 -6.99 -6.84 -1.96
CA GLU A 58 -7.10 -7.40 -0.62
C GLU A 58 -6.31 -6.60 0.41
N ILE A 59 -6.92 -6.42 1.59
CA ILE A 59 -6.28 -5.77 2.74
C ILE A 59 -5.20 -6.70 3.30
N ILE A 60 -4.00 -6.16 3.55
CA ILE A 60 -2.89 -6.90 4.18
C ILE A 60 -3.35 -7.63 5.46
N SER A 61 -2.88 -8.87 5.66
CA SER A 61 -3.25 -9.63 6.87
C SER A 61 -2.62 -9.01 8.12
N GLN A 62 -3.21 -9.28 9.29
CA GLN A 62 -2.64 -8.83 10.55
C GLN A 62 -1.26 -9.44 10.80
N LYS A 63 -1.07 -10.71 10.44
CA LYS A 63 0.20 -11.41 10.56
C LYS A 63 1.29 -10.73 9.73
N GLU A 64 1.03 -10.44 8.47
CA GLU A 64 1.99 -9.74 7.60
C GLU A 64 2.35 -8.35 8.14
N VAL A 65 1.39 -7.61 8.69
CA VAL A 65 1.70 -6.31 9.32
C VAL A 65 2.65 -6.47 10.50
N ILE A 66 2.42 -7.47 11.37
CA ILE A 66 3.28 -7.72 12.54
C ILE A 66 4.69 -8.08 12.07
N GLU A 67 4.80 -9.02 11.14
CA GLU A 67 6.10 -9.46 10.58
C GLU A 67 6.89 -8.29 9.96
N LEU A 68 6.22 -7.44 9.18
CA LEU A 68 6.85 -6.25 8.59
C LEU A 68 7.26 -5.21 9.63
N VAL A 69 6.45 -5.00 10.67
CA VAL A 69 6.78 -4.07 11.75
C VAL A 69 7.98 -4.58 12.54
N ASP A 70 8.06 -5.87 12.84
CA ASP A 70 9.20 -6.48 13.52
C ASP A 70 10.48 -6.39 12.68
N GLU A 71 10.38 -6.64 11.36
CA GLU A 71 11.49 -6.43 10.42
C GLU A 71 11.96 -4.98 10.48
N ILE A 72 11.05 -4.00 10.34
CA ILE A 72 11.40 -2.57 10.38
C ILE A 72 12.04 -2.21 11.71
N ARG A 73 11.45 -2.66 12.83
CA ARG A 73 11.95 -2.39 14.18
C ARG A 73 13.38 -2.88 14.37
N SER A 74 13.74 -4.04 13.82
CA SER A 74 15.12 -4.55 13.87
C SER A 74 16.13 -3.67 13.14
N THR A 75 15.68 -2.81 12.22
CA THR A 75 16.54 -1.91 11.45
C THR A 75 16.63 -0.48 12.00
N VAL A 76 15.80 -0.14 12.98
CA VAL A 76 15.78 1.18 13.61
C VAL A 76 16.35 1.02 15.02
N ASN A 77 17.57 1.51 15.25
CA ASN A 77 18.17 1.55 16.58
C ASN A 77 17.39 2.55 17.45
N PHE A 78 16.81 2.06 18.54
CA PHE A 78 16.31 2.88 19.64
C PHE A 78 17.27 2.79 20.82
#